data_AF-A0A026WA36-F1
#
_entry.id   AF-A0A026WA36-F1
#
_cell.length_a   1.000
_cell.length_b   1.000
_cell.length_c   1.000
_cell.angle_alpha   90.00
_cell.angle_beta   90.00
_cell.angle_gamma   90.00
#
_symmetry.space_group_name_H-M   'P 1'
#
loop_
_entity.id
_entity.type
_entity.pdbx_description
1 polymer ?
#
loop_
_entity_poly.entity_id
_entity_poly.type
_entity_poly.pdbx_seq_one_letter_code
_entity_poly.pdbx_strand_id
1 'polypeptide(L)'
;MSAYYSNDETADMHFMYGSANGSALAARRLYMEKFPNRRVPSHALFQNLHQCLCESGSFKEIFGTVQSKLDQFYIRYCITMTFFILLLLKATHLQVVLLYLLSMVPKKTS
;
A
#
# COMPACT_ATOMS: atom_id res chain seq x y z
N MET A 1 -18.58 20.27 -5.08
CA MET A 1 -18.82 19.27 -6.14
C MET A 1 -17.88 18.10 -5.89
N SER A 2 -18.26 17.12 -5.07
CA SER A 2 -17.45 15.92 -4.84
C SER A 2 -17.64 14.96 -6.00
N ALA A 3 -16.68 14.92 -6.92
CA ALA A 3 -16.63 13.88 -7.94
C ALA A 3 -16.51 12.53 -7.22
N TYR A 4 -17.53 11.68 -7.35
CA TYR A 4 -17.48 10.31 -6.87
C TYR A 4 -16.51 9.51 -7.75
N TYR A 5 -15.47 8.95 -7.14
CA TYR A 5 -14.57 7.98 -7.77
C TYR A 5 -15.08 6.57 -7.48
N SER A 6 -14.89 5.64 -8.42
CA SER A 6 -15.24 4.25 -8.17
C SER A 6 -14.31 3.61 -7.15
N ASN A 7 -14.73 2.50 -6.52
CA ASN A 7 -13.86 1.75 -5.61
C ASN A 7 -12.56 1.32 -6.30
N ASP A 8 -12.63 0.96 -7.59
CA ASP A 8 -11.45 0.58 -8.38
C ASP A 8 -10.49 1.76 -8.56
N GLU A 9 -11.00 2.94 -8.94
CA GLU A 9 -10.19 4.15 -9.06
C GLU A 9 -9.55 4.52 -7.73
N THR A 10 -10.30 4.33 -6.64
CA THR A 10 -9.85 4.64 -5.28
C THR A 10 -8.76 3.68 -4.80
N ALA A 11 -8.88 2.39 -5.13
CA ALA A 11 -7.85 1.39 -4.87
C ALA A 11 -6.58 1.66 -5.69
N ASP A 12 -6.73 2.00 -6.97
CA ASP A 12 -5.62 2.38 -7.83
C ASP A 12 -4.90 3.62 -7.28
N MET A 13 -5.62 4.63 -6.80
CA MET A 13 -5.02 5.80 -6.15
C MET A 13 -4.21 5.42 -4.92
N HIS A 14 -4.76 4.57 -4.05
CA HIS A 14 -4.04 4.11 -2.87
C HIS A 14 -2.78 3.31 -3.23
N PHE A 15 -2.86 2.45 -4.25
CA PHE A 15 -1.71 1.70 -4.77
C PHE A 15 -0.59 2.64 -5.27
N MET A 16 -0.95 3.69 -6.01
CA MET A 16 0.03 4.67 -6.50
C MET A 16 0.61 5.52 -5.36
N TYR A 17 -0.16 5.80 -4.31
CA TYR A 17 0.33 6.47 -3.11
C TYR A 17 1.37 5.64 -2.34
N GLY A 18 1.13 4.33 -2.20
CA GLY A 18 2.12 3.40 -1.65
C GLY A 18 3.37 3.31 -2.51
N SER A 19 3.20 3.23 -3.84
CA SER A 19 4.31 3.19 -4.80
C SER A 19 5.17 4.46 -4.77
N ALA A 20 4.56 5.61 -4.44
CA ALA A 20 5.22 6.89 -4.27
C ALA A 20 5.83 7.11 -2.89
N ASN A 21 5.92 6.05 -2.06
CA ASN A 21 6.46 6.11 -0.70
C ASN A 21 5.80 7.20 0.17
N GLY A 22 4.49 7.38 0.03
CA GLY A 22 3.71 8.37 0.80
C GLY A 22 3.77 9.81 0.25
N SER A 23 4.42 10.05 -0.89
CA SER A 23 4.42 11.37 -1.53
C SER A 23 3.18 11.55 -2.43
N ALA A 24 2.25 12.41 -2.01
CA ALA A 24 1.02 12.68 -2.74
C ALA A 24 1.24 13.28 -4.14
N LEU A 25 2.27 14.13 -4.28
CA LEU A 25 2.59 14.76 -5.56
C LEU A 25 3.18 13.75 -6.55
N ALA A 26 4.06 12.87 -6.07
CA ALA A 26 4.63 11.81 -6.89
C ALA A 26 3.57 10.75 -7.23
N ALA A 27 2.70 10.39 -6.28
CA ALA A 27 1.57 9.50 -6.50
C ALA A 27 0.65 9.99 -7.62
N ARG A 28 0.34 11.30 -7.63
CA ARG A 28 -0.47 11.92 -8.69
C ARG A 28 0.21 11.81 -10.05
N ARG A 29 1.52 12.08 -10.14
CA ARG A 29 2.27 11.96 -11.39
C ARG A 29 2.24 10.54 -11.92
N LEU A 30 2.53 9.57 -11.06
CA LEU A 30 2.47 8.15 -11.41
C LEU A 30 1.05 7.75 -11.85
N TYR A 31 0.03 8.22 -11.15
CA TYR A 31 -1.37 7.92 -11.49
C TYR A 31 -1.75 8.47 -12.87
N MET A 32 -1.33 9.70 -13.20
CA MET A 32 -1.53 10.29 -14.53
C MET A 32 -0.81 9.53 -15.63
N GLU A 33 0.42 9.08 -15.36
CA GLU A 33 1.22 8.31 -16.32
C GLU A 33 0.62 6.94 -16.59
N LYS A 34 0.14 6.26 -15.54
CA LYS A 34 -0.45 4.92 -15.65
C LYS A 34 -1.88 4.93 -16.21
N PHE A 35 -2.64 5.98 -15.96
CA PHE A 35 -4.04 6.11 -16.36
C PHE A 35 -4.31 7.43 -17.10
N PRO A 36 -3.79 7.60 -18.32
CA PRO A 36 -3.90 8.86 -19.07
C PRO A 36 -5.34 9.24 -19.43
N ASN A 37 -6.24 8.26 -19.53
CA ASN A 37 -7.65 8.46 -19.90
C ASN A 37 -8.59 8.68 -18.70
N ARG A 38 -8.08 8.69 -17.46
CA ARG A 38 -8.90 8.85 -16.26
C ARG A 38 -8.84 10.28 -15.71
N ARG A 39 -9.82 10.62 -14.86
CA ARG A 39 -9.82 11.90 -14.16
C ARG A 39 -8.62 11.97 -13.23
N VAL A 40 -7.96 13.13 -13.21
CA VAL A 40 -6.80 13.36 -12.34
C VAL A 40 -7.29 13.80 -10.95
N PRO A 41 -7.11 12.97 -9.91
CA PRO A 41 -7.46 13.35 -8.55
C PRO A 41 -6.55 14.45 -8.00
N SER A 42 -7.05 15.19 -7.01
CA SER A 42 -6.24 16.15 -6.27
C SER A 42 -5.19 15.42 -5.43
N HIS A 43 -4.04 16.05 -5.18
CA HIS A 43 -2.97 15.43 -4.38
C HIS A 43 -3.44 15.16 -2.94
N ALA A 44 -4.23 16.06 -2.35
CA ALA A 44 -4.81 15.90 -1.02
C ALA A 44 -5.70 14.64 -0.91
N LEU A 45 -6.34 14.23 -2.01
CA LEU A 45 -7.18 13.04 -2.03
C LEU A 45 -6.39 11.77 -1.66
N PHE A 46 -5.16 11.63 -2.16
CA PHE A 46 -4.32 10.47 -1.87
C PHE A 46 -3.95 10.36 -0.39
N GLN A 47 -3.68 11.50 0.25
CA GLN A 47 -3.37 11.55 1.68
C GLN A 47 -4.60 11.23 2.51
N ASN A 48 -5.74 11.86 2.17
CA ASN A 48 -6.99 11.62 2.86
C ASN A 48 -7.42 10.16 2.74
N LEU A 49 -7.25 9.54 1.56
CA LEU A 49 -7.52 8.11 1.34
C LEU A 49 -6.71 7.21 2.25
N HIS A 50 -5.43 7.50 2.41
CA HIS A 50 -4.59 6.78 3.35
C HIS A 50 -5.03 7.01 4.80
N GLN A 51 -5.33 8.26 5.17
CA GLN A 51 -5.74 8.61 6.52
C GLN A 51 -7.06 7.92 6.91
N CYS A 52 -8.08 7.98 6.06
CA CYS A 52 -9.36 7.30 6.31
C CYS A 52 -9.23 5.77 6.36
N LEU A 53 -8.29 5.19 5.61
CA LEU A 53 -7.95 3.77 5.76
C LEU A 53 -7.30 3.48 7.12
N CYS A 54 -6.44 4.36 7.61
CA CYS A 54 -5.79 4.21 8.91
C CYS A 54 -6.77 4.41 10.07
N GLU A 55 -7.65 5.40 10.00
CA GLU A 55 -8.59 5.77 11.06
C GLU A 55 -9.83 4.86 11.08
N SER A 56 -10.41 4.64 9.91
CA SER A 56 -11.76 4.07 9.78
C SER A 56 -11.77 2.74 9.03
N GLY A 57 -10.64 2.33 8.45
CA GLY A 57 -10.51 1.07 7.72
C GLY A 57 -11.37 0.99 6.45
N SER A 58 -11.86 2.13 5.94
CA SER A 58 -12.73 2.17 4.77
C SER A 58 -12.58 3.45 3.96
N PHE A 59 -12.85 3.37 2.66
CA PHE A 59 -12.86 4.51 1.75
C PHE A 59 -14.10 5.41 1.89
N LYS A 60 -15.07 5.02 2.73
CA LYS A 60 -16.42 5.61 2.82
C LYS A 60 -16.46 7.02 3.38
N GLU A 61 -15.46 7.43 4.15
CA GLU A 61 -15.53 8.72 4.84
C GLU A 61 -15.18 9.91 3.95
N ILE A 62 -14.48 9.69 2.84
CA ILE A 62 -14.13 10.76 1.89
C ILE A 62 -15.28 11.03 0.92
N PHE A 63 -16.11 10.02 0.67
CA PHE A 63 -17.22 10.07 -0.26
C PHE A 63 -18.41 9.39 0.40
N GLY A 64 -19.29 10.19 1.00
CA GLY A 64 -20.46 9.67 1.69
C GLY A 64 -21.20 8.62 0.85
N THR A 65 -21.41 7.45 1.47
CA THR A 65 -22.45 6.42 1.24
C THR A 65 -21.99 5.03 0.72
N VAL A 66 -22.27 4.03 1.58
CA VAL A 66 -22.60 2.59 1.39
C VAL A 66 -21.95 1.81 0.22
N GLN A 67 -21.09 0.84 0.55
CA GLN A 67 -20.94 -0.41 -0.21
C GLN A 67 -20.34 -1.57 0.64
N SER A 68 -20.92 -2.75 0.40
CA SER A 68 -20.66 -4.16 0.80
C SER A 68 -19.68 -4.56 1.92
N LYS A 69 -20.18 -5.44 2.80
CA LYS A 69 -19.41 -6.19 3.82
C LYS A 69 -18.33 -7.12 3.23
N LEU A 70 -18.43 -7.53 1.96
CA LEU A 70 -17.49 -8.44 1.31
C LEU A 70 -16.16 -7.75 0.93
N ASP A 71 -16.20 -6.45 0.61
CA ASP A 71 -15.02 -5.64 0.28
C ASP A 71 -14.14 -5.42 1.53
N GLN A 72 -14.77 -5.33 2.70
CA GLN A 72 -14.08 -5.19 3.99
C GLN A 72 -13.23 -6.41 4.33
N PHE A 73 -13.68 -7.62 3.99
CA PHE A 73 -12.89 -8.84 4.18
C PHE A 73 -11.71 -8.90 3.20
N TYR A 74 -11.92 -8.54 1.94
CA TYR A 74 -10.86 -8.54 0.94
C TYR A 74 -9.75 -7.52 1.28
N ILE A 75 -10.11 -6.32 1.74
CA ILE A 75 -9.14 -5.29 2.14
C ILE A 75 -8.39 -5.68 3.42
N ARG A 76 -9.09 -6.22 4.43
CA ARG A 76 -8.43 -6.77 5.63
C ARG A 76 -7.42 -7.86 5.24
N TYR A 77 -7.82 -8.77 4.34
CA TYR A 77 -6.97 -9.85 3.86
C TYR A 77 -5.78 -9.32 3.07
N CYS A 78 -5.96 -8.33 2.19
CA CYS A 78 -4.85 -7.70 1.48
C CYS A 78 -3.86 -7.07 2.46
N ILE A 79 -4.31 -6.26 3.43
CA ILE A 79 -3.42 -5.60 4.41
C ILE A 79 -2.66 -6.62 5.27
N THR A 80 -3.33 -7.66 5.77
CA THR A 80 -2.67 -8.71 6.55
C THR A 80 -1.70 -9.52 5.69
N MET A 81 -2.04 -9.80 4.43
CA MET A 81 -1.16 -10.49 3.49
C MET A 81 0.05 -9.64 3.09
N THR A 82 -0.07 -8.31 2.91
CA THR A 82 1.11 -7.46 2.63
C THR A 82 2.06 -7.44 3.82
N PHE A 83 1.56 -7.30 5.04
CA PHE A 83 2.39 -7.39 6.24
C PHE A 83 3.05 -8.76 6.38
N PHE A 84 2.34 -9.84 6.07
CA PHE A 84 2.86 -11.20 6.12
C PHE A 84 3.94 -11.45 5.04
N ILE A 85 3.73 -10.99 3.81
CA ILE A 85 4.70 -11.09 2.72
C ILE A 85 5.96 -10.27 3.03
N LEU A 86 5.81 -9.05 3.58
CA LEU A 86 6.93 -8.22 4.03
C LEU A 86 7.68 -8.86 5.21
N LEU A 87 6.97 -9.53 6.12
CA LEU A 87 7.59 -10.28 7.22
C LEU A 87 8.39 -11.48 6.71
N LEU A 88 7.87 -12.23 5.73
CA LEU A 88 8.58 -13.35 5.09
C LEU A 88 9.80 -12.88 4.27
N LEU A 89 9.69 -11.78 3.54
CA LEU A 89 10.82 -11.16 2.83
C LEU A 89 11.92 -10.69 3.79
N LYS A 90 11.55 -10.21 4.99
CA LYS A 90 12.52 -9.80 6.02
C LYS A 90 13.16 -11.00 6.73
N ALA A 91 12.39 -12.08 6.95
CA ALA A 91 12.88 -13.31 7.57
C ALA A 91 13.92 -14.03 6.70
N THR A 92 13.71 -14.07 5.38
CA THR A 92 14.66 -14.69 4.43
C THR A 92 15.99 -13.92 4.36
N HIS A 93 15.93 -12.59 4.31
CA HIS A 93 17.15 -11.76 4.39
C HIS A 93 17.94 -11.99 5.69
N LEU A 94 17.25 -12.13 6.84
CA LEU A 94 17.92 -12.35 8.12
C LEU A 94 18.60 -13.73 8.19
N GLN A 95 17.97 -14.79 7.66
CA GLN A 95 18.56 -16.13 7.61
C GLN A 95 19.80 -16.18 6.70
N VAL A 96 19.75 -15.53 5.53
CA VAL A 96 20.89 -15.47 4.60
C VAL A 96 22.06 -14.69 5.22
N VAL A 97 21.79 -13.56 5.88
CA VAL A 97 22.81 -12.79 6.59
C VAL A 97 23.41 -13.58 7.75
N LEU A 98 22.60 -14.34 8.51
CA LEU A 98 23.09 -15.17 9.60
C LEU A 98 23.99 -16.31 9.09
N LEU A 99 23.60 -17.00 8.00
CA LEU A 99 24.43 -18.02 7.36
C LEU A 99 25.73 -17.43 6.83
N TYR A 100 25.69 -16.23 6.24
CA TYR A 100 26.86 -15.53 5.78
C TYR A 100 27.80 -15.14 6.94
N LEU A 101 27.26 -14.63 8.05
CA LEU A 101 28.04 -14.30 9.25
C LEU A 101 28.65 -15.54 9.90
N LEU A 102 27.93 -16.66 9.96
CA LEU A 102 28.47 -17.94 10.45
C LEU A 102 29.57 -18.49 9.54
N SER A 103 29.52 -18.21 8.23
CA SER A 103 30.59 -18.57 7.29
C SER A 103 31.86 -17.72 7.42
N MET A 104 31.76 -16.54 8.05
CA MET A 104 32.88 -15.62 8.31
C MET A 104 33.55 -15.84 9.67
N VAL A 105 33.01 -16.69 10.54
CA VAL A 105 33.68 -17.07 11.78
C VAL A 105 34.84 -18.02 11.42
N PRO A 106 36.11 -17.64 11.64
CA PRO A 106 37.23 -18.49 11.30
C PRO A 106 37.14 -19.80 12.09
N LYS A 107 37.07 -20.92 11.38
CA LYS A 107 37.24 -22.24 11.98
C LYS A 107 38.63 -22.25 12.61
N LYS A 108 38.69 -22.18 13.94
CA LYS A 108 39.92 -22.35 14.71
C LYS A 108 40.39 -23.79 14.45
N THR A 109 41.36 -23.93 13.56
CA THR A 109 42.06 -25.20 13.31
C THR A 109 42.81 -25.55 14.58
N SER A 110 42.34 -26.59 15.27
CA SER A 110 43.08 -27.33 16.28
C SER A 110 42.88 -28.81 16.05
#